data_AF-A0A0K9NKW5-F1
#
_entry.id   AF-A0A0K9NKW5-F1
#
_cell.length_a   1.000
_cell.length_b   1.000
_cell.length_c   1.000
_cell.angle_alpha   90.00
_cell.angle_beta   90.00
_cell.angle_gamma   90.00
#
_symmetry.space_group_name_H-M   'P 1'
#
loop_
_entity.id
_entity.type
_entity.pdbx_description
1 polymer ?
#
loop_
_entity_poly.entity_id
_entity_poly.type
_entity_poly.pdbx_seq_one_letter_code
_entity_poly.pdbx_strand_id
1 'polypeptide(L)'
;MVHSVQFRDSVASYACRLTETEPLVQERMLGRSVFPKAIGELHGHSGIGRLLLFYVRAGLGIVGPRSEMGVANAGLVYFGNGLLAISEDDLAYY
;
A
#
# COMPACT_ATOMS: atom_id res chain seq x y z
N MET A 1 7.73 -1.04 -0.74
CA MET A 1 8.97 -0.28 -0.38
C MET A 1 9.84 -0.23 -1.61
N VAL A 2 10.24 0.96 -2.01
CA VAL A 2 11.10 1.18 -3.18
C VAL A 2 12.51 1.43 -2.68
N HIS A 3 13.47 0.72 -3.29
CA HIS A 3 14.89 0.97 -3.12
C HIS A 3 15.42 1.60 -4.41
N SER A 4 16.11 2.72 -4.31
CA SER A 4 16.75 3.37 -5.45
C SER A 4 18.24 3.53 -5.21
N VAL A 5 19.01 3.31 -6.27
CA VAL A 5 20.44 3.59 -6.31
C VAL A 5 20.68 4.49 -7.52
N GLN A 6 21.26 5.66 -7.29
CA GLN A 6 21.62 6.59 -8.36
C GLN A 6 23.14 6.60 -8.51
N PHE A 7 23.61 6.42 -9.75
CA PHE A 7 25.01 6.56 -10.11
C PHE A 7 25.21 7.89 -10.83
N ARG A 8 26.12 8.72 -10.32
CA ARG A 8 26.47 10.01 -10.92
C ARG A 8 27.94 10.31 -10.65
N ASP A 9 28.69 10.66 -11.70
CA ASP A 9 30.09 11.07 -11.59
C ASP A 9 30.98 10.07 -10.81
N SER A 10 30.79 8.77 -11.06
CA SER A 10 31.44 7.65 -10.34
C SER A 10 31.11 7.53 -8.85
N VAL A 11 30.10 8.26 -8.36
CA VAL A 11 29.56 8.17 -7.00
C VAL A 11 28.18 7.48 -7.04
N ALA A 12 27.90 6.66 -6.03
CA ALA A 12 26.60 6.05 -5.83
C ALA A 12 25.87 6.69 -4.63
N SER A 13 24.59 6.98 -4.77
CA SER A 13 23.70 7.34 -3.66
C SER A 13 22.58 6.33 -3.54
N TYR A 14 22.09 6.10 -2.32
CA TYR A 14 21.05 5.13 -2.01
C TYR A 14 19.91 5.79 -1.23
N ALA A 15 18.68 5.41 -1.57
CA ALA A 15 17.51 5.75 -0.79
C ALA A 15 16.54 4.56 -0.72
N CYS A 16 15.80 4.47 0.38
CA CYS A 16 14.61 3.64 0.44
C CYS A 16 13.45 4.41 1.06
N ARG A 17 12.26 4.21 0.48
CA ARG A 17 11.01 4.83 0.94
C ARG A 17 9.85 3.86 0.76
N LEU A 18 8.87 3.98 1.64
CA LEU A 18 7.58 3.33 1.44
C LEU A 18 6.78 4.18 0.45
N THR A 19 6.05 3.52 -0.44
CA THR A 19 5.02 4.18 -1.24
C THR A 19 3.92 4.63 -0.28
N GLU A 20 3.53 5.90 -0.32
CA GLU A 20 2.48 6.46 0.54
C GLU A 20 1.10 6.01 0.03
N THR A 21 0.79 4.73 0.23
CA THR A 21 -0.51 4.17 -0.13
C THR A 21 -1.57 4.62 0.86
N GLU A 22 -2.83 4.66 0.43
CA GLU A 22 -3.94 5.06 1.29
C GLU A 22 -4.03 4.20 2.57
N PRO A 23 -3.86 2.85 2.51
CA PRO A 23 -3.76 2.04 3.71
C PRO A 23 -2.63 2.46 4.65
N LEU A 24 -1.44 2.74 4.12
CA LEU A 24 -0.28 3.11 4.92
C LEU A 24 -0.47 4.46 5.62
N VAL A 25 -1.02 5.45 4.92
CA VAL A 25 -1.29 6.78 5.47
C VAL A 25 -2.27 6.69 6.63
N GLN A 26 -3.39 5.98 6.45
CA GLN A 26 -4.39 5.81 7.49
C GLN A 26 -3.89 4.97 8.68
N GLU A 27 -3.16 3.88 8.43
CA GLU A 27 -2.58 3.05 9.49
C GLU A 27 -1.55 3.82 10.32
N ARG A 28 -0.77 4.72 9.70
CA ARG A 28 0.14 5.62 10.43
C ARG A 28 -0.61 6.62 11.30
N MET A 29 -1.71 7.20 10.80
CA MET A 29 -2.54 8.11 11.60
C MET A 29 -3.17 7.40 12.81
N LEU A 30 -3.58 6.14 12.63
CA LEU A 30 -4.18 5.33 13.69
C LEU A 30 -3.16 4.63 14.60
N GLY A 31 -1.88 4.58 14.20
CA GLY A 31 -0.80 3.91 14.92
C GLY A 31 -0.95 2.38 15.01
N ARG A 32 -1.75 1.76 14.14
CA ARG A 32 -2.02 0.31 14.14
C ARG A 32 -2.47 -0.17 12.77
N SER A 33 -2.29 -1.46 12.51
CA SER A 33 -2.82 -2.08 11.30
C SER A 33 -4.33 -2.27 11.38
N VAL A 34 -5.04 -1.83 10.35
CA VAL A 34 -6.52 -1.88 10.27
C VAL A 34 -7.05 -2.43 8.97
N PHE A 35 -6.26 -2.41 7.89
CA PHE A 35 -6.64 -2.96 6.60
C PHE A 35 -6.40 -4.47 6.57
N PRO A 36 -7.36 -5.28 6.10
CA PRO A 36 -7.22 -6.72 6.10
C PRO A 36 -6.30 -7.17 4.94
N LYS A 37 -5.49 -8.22 5.17
CA LYS A 37 -4.55 -8.72 4.15
C LYS A 37 -5.24 -9.68 3.17
N ALA A 38 -5.19 -9.37 1.87
CA ALA A 38 -5.75 -10.21 0.81
C ALA A 38 -5.31 -11.68 0.95
N ILE A 39 -4.00 -11.94 1.01
CA ILE A 39 -3.43 -13.26 1.26
C ILE A 39 -3.12 -13.44 2.75
N GLY A 40 -3.53 -14.56 3.32
CA GLY A 40 -3.27 -14.93 4.72
C GLY A 40 -4.37 -14.54 5.72
N GLU A 41 -5.15 -13.48 5.45
CA GLU A 41 -6.29 -13.11 6.29
C GLU A 41 -7.63 -13.35 5.60
N LEU A 42 -7.82 -12.85 4.37
CA LEU A 42 -9.09 -13.05 3.65
C LEU A 42 -9.25 -14.47 3.09
N HIS A 43 -8.16 -15.15 2.75
CA HIS A 43 -8.18 -16.55 2.29
C HIS A 43 -8.28 -17.58 3.44
N GLY A 44 -8.26 -17.14 4.70
CA GLY A 44 -8.39 -18.01 5.87
C GLY A 44 -9.84 -18.18 6.34
N HIS A 45 -10.10 -19.15 7.21
CA HIS A 45 -11.44 -19.41 7.76
C HIS A 45 -12.08 -18.19 8.47
N SER A 46 -11.27 -17.26 8.97
CA SER A 46 -11.72 -16.02 9.62
C SER A 46 -11.81 -14.82 8.66
N GLY A 47 -11.60 -15.00 7.36
CA GLY A 47 -11.56 -13.93 6.37
C GLY A 47 -12.84 -13.10 6.31
N ILE A 48 -14.01 -13.75 6.32
CA ILE A 48 -15.31 -13.07 6.33
C ILE A 48 -15.47 -12.21 7.59
N GLY A 49 -15.06 -12.72 8.76
CA GLY A 49 -15.14 -11.98 10.01
C GLY A 49 -14.24 -10.73 10.01
N ARG A 50 -13.03 -10.84 9.47
CA ARG A 50 -12.11 -9.69 9.31
C ARG A 50 -12.63 -8.67 8.32
N LEU A 51 -13.22 -9.13 7.21
CA LEU A 51 -13.83 -8.26 6.22
C LEU A 51 -15.03 -7.51 6.81
N LEU A 52 -15.90 -8.21 7.55
CA LEU A 52 -17.04 -7.59 8.23
C LEU A 52 -16.57 -6.56 9.27
N LEU A 53 -15.54 -6.87 10.06
CA LEU A 53 -14.95 -5.92 11.00
C LEU A 53 -14.39 -4.67 10.30
N PHE A 54 -13.75 -4.85 9.14
CA PHE A 54 -13.28 -3.72 8.33
C PHE A 54 -14.44 -2.84 7.86
N TYR A 55 -15.51 -3.41 7.32
CA TYR A 55 -16.69 -2.65 6.91
C TYR A 55 -17.40 -1.95 8.08
N VAL A 56 -17.47 -2.58 9.26
CA VAL A 56 -18.00 -1.92 10.46
C VAL A 56 -17.13 -0.71 10.84
N ARG A 57 -15.80 -0.82 10.81
CA ARG A 57 -14.89 0.29 11.08
C ARG A 57 -15.04 1.42 10.05
N ALA A 58 -15.20 1.08 8.77
CA ALA A 58 -15.47 2.04 7.71
C ALA A 58 -16.82 2.75 7.90
N GLY A 59 -17.88 2.01 8.25
CA GLY A 59 -19.20 2.57 8.55
C GLY A 59 -19.22 3.48 9.79
N LEU A 60 -18.31 3.25 10.74
CA LEU A 60 -18.09 4.13 11.91
C LEU A 60 -17.13 5.30 11.62
N GLY A 61 -16.60 5.44 10.40
CA GLY A 61 -15.67 6.51 10.03
C GLY A 61 -14.27 6.37 10.62
N ILE A 62 -13.89 5.18 11.12
CA ILE A 62 -12.55 4.91 11.66
C ILE A 62 -11.54 4.74 10.53
N VAL A 63 -11.99 4.14 9.42
CA VAL A 63 -11.23 3.96 8.18
C VAL A 63 -11.90 4.82 7.11
N GLY A 64 -11.10 5.53 6.33
CA GLY A 64 -11.58 6.43 5.28
C GLY A 64 -12.30 5.67 4.16
N PRO A 65 -13.23 6.33 3.45
CA PRO A 65 -14.09 5.70 2.44
C PRO A 65 -13.39 5.39 1.11
N ARG A 66 -12.09 5.73 0.96
CA ARG A 66 -11.34 5.45 -0.27
C ARG A 66 -11.18 3.94 -0.40
N SER A 67 -11.72 3.40 -1.49
CA SER A 67 -11.78 1.96 -1.80
C SER A 67 -10.44 1.36 -2.24
N GLU A 68 -9.41 2.20 -2.34
CA GLU A 68 -8.06 1.86 -2.78
C GLU A 68 -7.35 1.12 -1.63
N MET A 69 -7.34 -0.20 -1.68
CA MET A 69 -6.70 -1.08 -0.68
C MET A 69 -5.32 -1.59 -1.15
N GLY A 70 -4.78 -1.00 -2.22
CA GLY A 70 -3.51 -1.40 -2.81
C GLY A 70 -2.32 -1.18 -1.90
N VAL A 71 -1.34 -2.07 -2.03
CA VAL A 71 -0.09 -2.03 -1.26
C VAL A 71 1.13 -1.64 -2.11
N ALA A 72 0.93 -1.44 -3.43
CA ALA A 72 1.93 -0.93 -4.38
C ALA A 72 3.32 -1.60 -4.26
N ASN A 73 3.33 -2.94 -4.19
CA ASN A 73 4.52 -3.75 -3.98
C ASN A 73 4.77 -4.81 -5.07
N ALA A 74 3.96 -4.81 -6.13
CA ALA A 74 3.99 -5.85 -7.16
C ALA A 74 5.04 -5.60 -8.26
N GLY A 75 5.54 -4.37 -8.39
CA GLY A 75 6.55 -4.02 -9.38
C GLY A 75 6.71 -2.52 -9.58
N LEU A 76 7.60 -2.16 -10.50
CA LEU A 76 7.86 -0.78 -10.90
C LEU A 76 7.93 -0.67 -12.42
N VAL A 77 7.38 0.40 -12.99
CA VAL A 77 7.56 0.73 -14.41
C VAL A 77 7.95 2.21 -14.56
N TYR A 78 8.91 2.50 -15.43
CA TYR A 78 9.22 3.87 -15.82
C TYR A 78 8.55 4.18 -17.16
N PHE A 79 7.55 5.05 -17.16
CA PHE A 79 6.77 5.40 -18.33
C PHE A 79 6.42 6.89 -18.32
N GLY A 80 6.58 7.57 -19.45
CA GLY A 80 6.20 8.98 -19.59
C GLY A 80 6.88 9.92 -18.58
N ASN A 81 8.17 9.72 -18.29
CA ASN A 81 8.93 10.43 -17.25
C ASN A 81 8.39 10.27 -15.82
N GLY A 82 7.57 9.25 -15.57
CA GLY A 82 7.12 8.84 -14.25
C GLY A 82 7.64 7.47 -13.87
N LEU A 83 8.01 7.30 -12.60
CA LEU A 83 8.20 5.98 -12.00
C LEU A 83 6.91 5.59 -11.30
N LEU A 84 6.29 4.49 -11.73
CA LEU A 84 5.02 4.03 -11.18
C LEU A 84 5.22 2.75 -10.37
N ALA A 85 4.81 2.77 -9.10
CA ALA A 85 4.71 1.60 -8.24
C ALA A 85 3.40 0.86 -8.48
N ILE A 86 3.50 -0.38 -8.91
CA ILE A 86 2.36 -1.20 -9.35
C ILE A 86 1.76 -1.93 -8.14
N SER A 87 0.43 -1.94 -8.09
CA SER A 87 -0.36 -2.75 -7.17
C SER A 87 -1.13 -3.80 -7.97
N GLU A 88 -1.32 -5.00 -7.43
CA GLU A 88 -2.10 -6.07 -8.09
C GLU A 88 -3.59 -5.73 -8.12
N ASP A 89 -4.10 -5.22 -6.99
CA ASP A 89 -5.53 -4.98 -6.76
C ASP A 89 -5.93 -3.49 -6.78
N ASP A 90 -5.06 -2.61 -7.28
CA ASP A 90 -5.27 -1.16 -7.23
C ASP A 90 -4.54 -0.41 -8.36
N LEU A 91 -4.82 0.88 -8.52
CA LEU A 91 -4.11 1.76 -9.45
C LEU A 91 -2.62 1.85 -9.12
N ALA A 92 -1.82 2.20 -10.14
CA ALA A 92 -0.41 2.46 -9.95
C ALA A 92 -0.18 3.81 -9.25
N TYR A 93 0.80 3.84 -8.35
CA TYR A 93 1.16 5.01 -7.55
C TYR A 93 2.36 5.71 -8.18
N TYR A 94 2.32 7.04 -8.28
CA TYR A 94 3.41 7.88 -8.79
C TYR A 94 4.41 8.25 -7.68
#